data_AF-A0A382BHU3-F1
#
_entry.id   AF-A0A382BHU3-F1
#
_cell.length_a   1.000
_cell.length_b   1.000
_cell.length_c   1.000
_cell.angle_alpha   90.00
_cell.angle_beta   90.00
_cell.angle_gamma   90.00
#
_symmetry.space_group_name_H-M   'P 1'
#
loop_
_entity.id
_entity.type
_entity.pdbx_description
1 polymer ?
#
loop_
_entity_poly.entity_id
_entity_poly.type
_entity_poly.pdbx_seq_one_letter_code
_entity_poly.pdbx_strand_id
1 'polypeptide(L)'
;QEGWPVQPGHVGENLTVEGYAHDTFKVGQQYIAGNSTIEISLECDPCTNLSLLPYIDQKNIKTFMNTVLHRRGWYARVIKDGEIKPGDIFKLIQ
;
A
#
# COMPACT_ATOMS: atom_id res chain seq x y z
N GLN A 1 -16.49 0.89 8.36
CA GLN A 1 -15.41 1.57 9.10
C GLN A 1 -14.91 0.57 10.13
N GLU A 2 -13.64 0.15 10.08
CA GLU A 2 -13.12 -0.98 10.89
C GLU A 2 -12.49 -0.55 12.23
N GLY A 3 -12.84 0.63 12.72
CA GLY A 3 -12.44 1.11 14.04
C GLY A 3 -11.05 1.76 14.12
N TRP A 4 -10.28 1.83 13.03
CA TRP A 4 -8.94 2.43 13.01
C TRP A 4 -8.90 3.73 12.18
N PRO A 5 -8.31 4.83 12.69
CA PRO A 5 -8.20 6.11 11.99
C PRO A 5 -6.98 6.14 11.03
N VAL A 6 -6.80 5.10 10.22
CA VAL A 6 -5.70 5.02 9.25
C VAL A 6 -5.86 6.13 8.19
N GLN A 7 -4.78 6.82 7.87
CA GLN A 7 -4.71 7.89 6.86
C GLN A 7 -3.58 7.57 5.87
N PRO A 8 -3.58 8.18 4.67
CA PRO A 8 -2.46 8.10 3.75
C PRO A 8 -1.12 8.42 4.43
N GLY A 9 -0.12 7.56 4.20
CA GLY A 9 1.23 7.61 4.75
C GLY A 9 1.38 6.93 6.11
N HIS A 10 0.29 6.58 6.82
CA HIS A 10 0.40 5.98 8.15
C HIS A 10 1.06 4.59 8.12
N VAL A 11 0.80 3.78 7.09
CA VAL A 11 1.35 2.40 7.01
C VAL A 11 2.72 2.34 6.31
N GLY A 12 3.32 3.51 6.07
CA GLY A 12 4.65 3.66 5.49
C GLY A 12 4.69 3.37 3.98
N GLU A 13 3.58 3.58 3.28
CA GLU A 13 3.53 3.49 1.83
C GLU A 13 4.16 4.73 1.16
N ASN A 14 4.78 4.54 0.00
CA ASN A 14 5.29 5.64 -0.81
C ASN A 14 4.23 6.20 -1.77
N LEU A 15 3.34 5.32 -2.24
CA LEU A 15 2.25 5.64 -3.16
C LEU A 15 0.93 5.25 -2.52
N THR A 16 0.06 6.22 -2.31
CA THR A 16 -1.35 6.00 -1.97
C THR A 16 -2.19 6.16 -3.23
N VAL A 17 -2.98 5.16 -3.57
CA VAL A 17 -3.80 5.13 -4.80
C VAL A 17 -5.26 4.92 -4.45
N GLU A 18 -6.16 5.43 -5.30
CA GLU A 18 -7.61 5.29 -5.17
C GLU A 18 -8.21 4.51 -6.34
N GLY A 19 -9.43 3.97 -6.15
CA GLY A 19 -10.15 3.24 -7.20
C GLY A 19 -9.80 1.77 -7.34
N TYR A 20 -8.91 1.23 -6.49
CA TYR A 20 -8.52 -0.18 -6.47
C TYR A 20 -8.86 -0.80 -5.12
N ALA A 21 -9.55 -1.95 -5.13
CA ALA A 21 -9.66 -2.78 -3.94
C ALA A 21 -8.34 -3.53 -3.72
N HIS A 22 -8.02 -3.83 -2.46
CA HIS A 22 -6.70 -4.38 -2.12
C HIS A 22 -6.39 -5.72 -2.79
N ASP A 23 -7.41 -6.56 -2.97
CA ASP A 23 -7.37 -7.89 -3.58
C ASP A 23 -7.32 -7.87 -5.11
N THR A 24 -7.36 -6.69 -5.73
CA THR A 24 -7.25 -6.55 -7.19
C THR A 24 -5.82 -6.65 -7.69
N PHE A 25 -4.85 -6.36 -6.82
CA PHE A 25 -3.42 -6.43 -7.13
C PHE A 25 -2.93 -7.88 -7.13
N LYS A 26 -2.09 -8.21 -8.10
CA LYS A 26 -1.45 -9.53 -8.23
C LYS A 26 0.00 -9.36 -8.63
N VAL A 27 0.86 -10.23 -8.10
CA VAL A 27 2.28 -10.29 -8.49
C VAL A 27 2.39 -10.46 -10.01
N GLY A 28 3.25 -9.64 -10.63
CA GLY A 28 3.47 -9.60 -12.08
C GLY A 28 2.57 -8.62 -12.85
N GLN A 29 1.55 -8.03 -12.23
CA GLN A 29 0.77 -6.97 -12.87
C GLN A 29 1.60 -5.70 -13.00
N GLN A 30 1.47 -5.03 -14.15
CA GLN A 30 2.14 -3.76 -14.42
C GLN A 30 1.15 -2.61 -14.43
N TYR A 31 1.59 -1.49 -13.86
CA TYR A 31 0.84 -0.26 -13.76
C TYR A 31 1.65 0.92 -14.30
N ILE A 32 0.97 1.81 -15.02
CA ILE A 32 1.46 3.18 -15.21
C ILE A 32 1.21 3.93 -13.91
N ALA A 33 2.24 4.59 -13.40
CA ALA A 33 2.17 5.52 -12.28
C ALA A 33 2.88 6.82 -12.69
N GLY A 34 2.12 7.89 -12.98
CA GLY A 34 2.68 9.09 -13.61
C GLY A 34 3.42 8.77 -14.91
N ASN A 35 4.70 9.16 -14.99
CA ASN A 35 5.56 8.87 -16.13
C ASN A 35 6.38 7.57 -15.98
N SER A 36 6.16 6.81 -14.91
CA SER A 36 6.86 5.56 -14.61
C SER A 36 6.02 4.33 -14.94
N THR A 37 6.68 3.18 -15.05
CA THR A 37 6.02 1.86 -15.07
C THR A 37 6.54 1.04 -13.91
N ILE A 38 5.62 0.52 -13.10
CA ILE A 38 5.94 -0.32 -11.94
C ILE A 38 5.25 -1.68 -12.07
N GLU A 39 5.85 -2.71 -11.47
CA GLU A 39 5.31 -4.06 -11.44
C GLU A 39 5.16 -4.56 -10.01
N ILE A 40 3.98 -5.06 -9.67
CA ILE A 40 3.71 -5.64 -8.35
C ILE A 40 4.63 -6.85 -8.14
N SER A 41 5.43 -6.81 -7.06
CA SER A 41 6.47 -7.79 -6.79
C SER A 41 6.10 -8.77 -5.68
N LEU A 42 5.53 -8.28 -4.58
CA LEU A 42 5.04 -9.11 -3.49
C LEU A 42 4.01 -8.35 -2.64
N GLU A 43 3.14 -9.11 -1.98
CA GLU A 43 2.26 -8.59 -0.93
C GLU A 43 3.11 -8.13 0.25
N CYS A 44 2.77 -7.00 0.86
CA CYS A 44 3.52 -6.52 2.01
C CYS A 44 2.85 -6.96 3.31
N ASP A 45 3.55 -7.81 4.05
CA ASP A 45 3.12 -8.23 5.36
C ASP A 45 3.17 -7.07 6.37
N PRO A 46 2.17 -6.98 7.26
CA PRO A 46 2.24 -6.04 8.37
C PRO A 46 3.40 -6.42 9.31
N CYS A 47 4.15 -5.43 9.79
CA CYS A 47 5.31 -5.63 10.65
C CYS A 47 5.17 -4.87 11.98
N THR A 48 6.02 -5.20 12.95
CA THR A 48 5.99 -4.59 14.30
C THR A 48 6.19 -3.08 14.30
N ASN A 49 6.78 -2.49 13.24
CA ASN A 49 6.92 -1.04 13.11
C ASN A 49 5.58 -0.30 13.09
N LEU A 50 4.48 -0.98 12.75
CA LEU A 50 3.14 -0.42 12.83
C LEU A 50 2.70 -0.09 14.27
N SER A 51 3.39 -0.63 15.28
CA SER A 51 3.19 -0.24 16.69
C SER A 51 3.66 1.18 17.02
N LEU A 52 4.42 1.81 16.12
CA LEU A 52 4.86 3.21 16.27
C LEU A 52 3.75 4.20 15.89
N LEU A 53 2.63 3.72 15.34
CA LEU A 53 1.48 4.57 15.04
C LEU A 53 0.85 5.12 16.33
N PRO A 54 0.56 6.43 16.40
CA PRO A 54 0.19 7.09 17.66
C PRO A 54 -1.14 6.62 18.25
N TYR A 55 -1.99 6.00 17.43
CA TYR A 55 -3.30 5.46 17.83
C TYR A 55 -3.27 3.94 18.07
N ILE A 56 -2.11 3.30 18.02
CA ILE A 56 -1.93 1.88 18.29
C ILE A 56 -1.23 1.71 19.64
N ASP A 57 -1.95 1.20 20.63
CA ASP A 57 -1.36 0.79 21.90
C ASP A 57 -0.88 -0.68 21.88
N GLN A 58 -0.08 -1.07 22.87
CA GLN A 58 0.46 -2.43 22.99
C GLN A 58 -0.62 -3.52 23.13
N LYS A 59 -1.82 -3.18 23.61
CA LYS A 59 -2.92 -4.15 23.78
C LYS A 59 -3.63 -4.39 22.44
N ASN A 60 -3.67 -3.37 21.60
CA ASN A 60 -4.39 -3.31 20.34
C ASN A 60 -3.53 -3.69 19.13
N ILE A 61 -2.20 -3.75 19.25
CA ILE A 61 -1.31 -4.11 18.13
C ILE A 61 -1.71 -5.44 17.46
N LYS A 62 -2.05 -6.48 18.22
CA LYS A 62 -2.46 -7.77 17.63
C LYS A 62 -3.74 -7.62 16.80
N THR A 63 -4.73 -6.91 17.33
CA THR A 63 -6.00 -6.64 16.64
C THR A 63 -5.76 -5.83 15.37
N PHE A 64 -4.93 -4.80 15.46
CA PHE A 64 -4.58 -3.97 14.31
C PHE A 64 -3.87 -4.79 13.23
N MET A 65 -2.83 -5.55 13.60
CA MET A 65 -2.07 -6.42 12.68
C MET A 65 -2.98 -7.42 11.97
N ASN A 66 -3.94 -8.02 12.69
CA ASN A 66 -4.93 -8.91 12.08
C ASN A 66 -5.89 -8.17 11.15
N THR A 67 -6.24 -6.91 11.47
CA THR A 67 -7.14 -6.09 10.64
C THR A 67 -6.47 -5.67 9.32
N VAL A 68 -5.18 -5.33 9.37
CA VAL A 68 -4.42 -4.91 8.18
C VAL A 68 -3.78 -6.07 7.42
N LEU A 69 -3.94 -7.30 7.90
CA LEU A 69 -3.51 -8.49 7.18
C LEU A 69 -4.22 -8.55 5.83
N HIS A 70 -3.46 -8.78 4.76
CA HIS A 70 -3.94 -8.71 3.37
C HIS A 70 -4.57 -7.37 2.99
N ARG A 71 -4.16 -6.28 3.67
CA ARG A 71 -4.64 -4.91 3.43
C ARG A 71 -3.55 -3.86 3.60
N ARG A 72 -2.36 -4.25 4.06
CA ARG A 72 -1.26 -3.33 4.37
C ARG A 72 -0.68 -2.66 3.12
N GLY A 73 -0.57 -3.38 2.02
CA GLY A 73 -0.07 -2.82 0.76
C GLY A 73 0.66 -3.86 -0.08
N TRP A 74 1.25 -3.39 -1.17
CA TRP A 74 2.05 -4.18 -2.08
C TRP A 74 3.39 -3.49 -2.30
N TYR A 75 4.46 -4.27 -2.45
CA TYR A 75 5.70 -3.74 -3.00
C TYR A 75 5.67 -3.85 -4.52
N ALA A 76 6.28 -2.87 -5.17
CA ALA A 76 6.48 -2.86 -6.61
C ALA A 76 7.94 -2.58 -6.96
N ARG A 77 8.39 -3.17 -8.06
CA ARG A 77 9.68 -2.84 -8.68
C ARG A 77 9.46 -1.85 -9.81
N VAL A 78 10.42 -0.97 -10.03
CA VAL A 78 10.40 -0.05 -11.17
C VAL A 78 10.85 -0.79 -12.42
N ILE A 79 9.99 -0.83 -13.44
CA ILE A 79 10.28 -1.40 -14.76
C ILE A 79 10.80 -0.32 -15.70
N LYS A 80 10.24 0.89 -15.58
CA LYS A 80 10.69 2.08 -16.30
C LYS A 80 10.68 3.28 -15.36
N ASP A 81 11.82 3.92 -15.24
CA ASP A 81 11.98 5.14 -14.45
C ASP A 81 11.12 6.28 -15.01
N GLY A 82 10.64 7.12 -14.11
CA GLY A 82 9.85 8.29 -14.44
C GLY A 82 9.52 9.10 -13.19
N GLU A 83 9.03 10.31 -13.39
CA GLU A 83 8.55 11.16 -12.31
C GLU A 83 7.10 10.80 -11.96
N ILE A 84 6.78 10.79 -10.65
CA ILE A 84 5.44 10.59 -10.12
C ILE A 84 5.11 11.79 -9.22
N LYS A 85 3.93 12.38 -9.40
CA LYS A 85 3.40 13.49 -8.60
C LYS A 85 2.02 13.16 -8.03
N PRO A 86 1.63 13.78 -6.90
CA PRO A 86 0.26 13.69 -6.42
C PRO A 86 -0.74 14.10 -7.51
N GLY A 87 -1.78 13.29 -7.71
CA GLY A 87 -2.79 13.50 -8.75
C GLY A 87 -2.47 12.85 -10.10
N ASP A 88 -1.28 12.26 -10.27
CA ASP A 88 -0.95 11.51 -11.47
C ASP A 88 -1.80 10.24 -11.63
N ILE A 89 -1.95 9.79 -12.88
CA ILE A 89 -2.68 8.57 -13.21
C ILE A 89 -2.00 7.34 -12.60
N PHE A 90 -2.83 6.44 -12.08
CA PHE A 90 -2.45 5.08 -11.72
C PHE A 90 -3.35 4.08 -12.45
N LYS A 91 -2.80 3.32 -13.41
CA LYS A 91 -3.59 2.48 -14.32
C LYS A 91 -2.93 1.15 -14.64
N LEU A 92 -3.68 0.06 -14.47
CA LEU A 92 -3.28 -1.28 -14.93
C LEU A 92 -3.06 -1.28 -16.45
N ILE A 93 -1.94 -1.84 -16.89
CA ILE A 93 -1.62 -2.02 -18.31
C ILE A 93 -1.50 -3.48 -18.73
N GLN A 94 -1.17 -4.38 -17.80
CA GLN A 94 -1.02 -5.81 -18.04
C GLN A 94 -1.26 -6.61 -16.76
#